data_AF-A0AAN6MZL4-F1
#
_entry.id   AF-A0AAN6MZL4-F1
#
_cell.length_a   1.000
_cell.length_b   1.000
_cell.length_c   1.000
_cell.angle_alpha   90.00
_cell.angle_beta   90.00
_cell.angle_gamma   90.00
#
_symmetry.space_group_name_H-M   'P 1'
#
loop_
_entity.id
_entity.type
_entity.pdbx_description
1 polymer ?
#
loop_
_entity_poly.entity_id
_entity_poly.type
_entity_poly.pdbx_seq_one_letter_code
_entity_poly.pdbx_strand_id
1 'polypeptide(L)'
;MAENIDSTAVHFKVAGTPGVGSGRRLAATKSFAPGETIYAFKPLLAMPHGASMRTTCNYCLVSENPTRPAAFSIHAFSVAVKLYPCTGCHAAVYCSKICQKRHWKEREGGLHKLECPVFNRARARAGMDWLPTAVRATAQVLLTTRFGDAAMISAFGNGPDSLEGHEEEFKKDKEAWKDIKLQAMGAMAYTGFGDFDEWAGEKAAPILCKIKTNGFLVENEATGMAGLLLEPTAAMINHSCEPNACVMFDFCGRYASVAAIQPIKEGEEITISYIDSTLPKEARQKALKKQYHFECTCPKCSGIR
;
A
#
# COMPACT_ATOMS: atom_id res chain seq x y z
N MET A 1 -22.17 4.59 -16.27
CA MET A 1 -22.33 5.74 -15.35
C MET A 1 -21.60 5.35 -14.08
N ALA A 2 -20.42 5.91 -13.83
CA ALA A 2 -19.78 5.78 -12.53
C ALA A 2 -20.57 6.71 -11.62
N GLU A 3 -21.58 6.17 -10.94
CA GLU A 3 -22.27 6.90 -9.90
C GLU A 3 -21.22 7.45 -8.94
N ASN A 4 -21.40 8.71 -8.58
CA ASN A 4 -20.59 9.39 -7.59
C ASN A 4 -20.57 8.53 -6.33
N ILE A 5 -19.51 7.73 -6.14
CA ILE A 5 -19.12 7.26 -4.81
C ILE A 5 -18.76 8.55 -4.10
N ASP A 6 -19.71 9.04 -3.31
CA ASP A 6 -19.52 10.21 -2.47
C ASP A 6 -18.38 9.90 -1.50
N SER A 7 -17.17 10.33 -1.87
CA SER A 7 -15.95 10.10 -1.12
C SER A 7 -15.89 10.89 0.19
N THR A 8 -17.01 11.49 0.62
CA THR A 8 -17.06 12.40 1.78
C THR A 8 -17.80 11.81 2.99
N ALA A 9 -18.64 10.78 2.82
CA ALA A 9 -19.33 10.14 3.94
C ALA A 9 -18.43 9.10 4.63
N VAL A 10 -17.60 9.58 5.56
CA VAL A 10 -16.78 8.72 6.43
C VAL A 10 -17.64 8.22 7.59
N HIS A 11 -17.91 6.91 7.64
CA HIS A 11 -18.77 6.27 8.66
C HIS A 11 -17.97 5.61 9.79
N PHE A 12 -16.79 6.16 10.08
CA PHE A 12 -15.93 5.77 11.19
C PHE A 12 -15.27 7.00 11.81
N LYS A 13 -14.71 6.84 13.01
CA LYS A 13 -13.85 7.82 13.67
C LYS A 13 -12.53 7.17 14.06
N VAL A 14 -11.47 7.95 14.04
CA VAL A 14 -10.19 7.55 14.62
C VAL A 14 -10.30 7.65 16.15
N ALA A 15 -9.94 6.58 16.84
CA ALA A 15 -9.87 6.53 18.30
C ALA A 15 -8.52 5.99 18.75
N GLY A 16 -8.21 6.12 20.04
CA GLY A 16 -6.92 5.70 20.60
C GLY A 16 -5.80 6.72 20.37
N THR A 17 -4.64 6.42 20.94
CA THR A 17 -3.46 7.32 20.94
C THR A 17 -2.25 6.54 20.44
N PRO A 18 -1.41 7.09 19.53
CA PRO A 18 -0.17 6.45 19.11
C PRO A 18 0.69 6.00 20.30
N GLY A 19 1.22 4.78 20.25
CA GLY A 19 2.08 4.22 21.30
C GLY A 19 1.39 3.76 22.59
N VAL A 20 0.07 3.92 22.73
CA VAL A 20 -0.68 3.50 23.92
C VAL A 20 -1.59 2.30 23.57
N GLY A 21 -1.42 1.18 24.28
CA GLY A 21 -2.23 -0.02 24.06
C GLY A 21 -2.07 -0.56 22.63
N SER A 22 -3.17 -0.71 21.90
CA SER A 22 -3.19 -1.08 20.47
C SER A 22 -2.95 0.11 19.52
N GLY A 23 -2.66 1.30 20.05
CA GLY A 23 -2.41 2.49 19.25
C GLY A 23 -3.71 3.15 18.75
N ARG A 24 -3.66 3.65 17.52
CA ARG A 24 -4.84 4.19 16.82
C ARG A 24 -5.69 3.06 16.27
N ARG A 25 -7.00 3.30 16.19
CA ARG A 25 -7.98 2.36 15.65
C ARG A 25 -9.11 3.09 14.95
N LEU A 26 -9.82 2.40 14.06
CA LEU A 26 -11.08 2.89 13.50
C LEU A 26 -12.26 2.31 14.29
N ALA A 27 -13.17 3.17 14.74
CA ALA A 27 -14.42 2.78 15.39
C ALA A 27 -15.61 3.21 14.52
N ALA A 28 -16.59 2.34 14.36
CA ALA A 28 -17.80 2.60 13.57
C ALA A 28 -18.62 3.77 14.17
N THR A 29 -19.11 4.69 13.34
CA THR A 29 -20.01 5.77 13.78
C THR A 29 -21.49 5.48 13.54
N LYS A 30 -21.78 4.32 12.96
CA LYS A 30 -23.12 3.74 12.81
C LYS A 30 -23.01 2.22 12.82
N SER A 31 -24.14 1.51 12.81
CA SER A 31 -24.12 0.07 12.61
C SER A 31 -23.99 -0.28 11.12
N PHE A 32 -23.37 -1.43 10.82
CA PHE A 32 -23.23 -1.98 9.47
C PHE A 32 -23.70 -3.44 9.43
N ALA A 33 -24.43 -3.79 8.39
CA ALA A 33 -24.74 -5.16 8.00
C ALA A 33 -23.62 -5.77 7.14
N PRO A 34 -23.50 -7.11 7.10
CA PRO A 34 -22.56 -7.77 6.19
C PRO A 34 -22.76 -7.34 4.73
N GLY A 35 -21.67 -7.01 4.05
CA GLY A 35 -21.64 -6.53 2.67
C GLY A 35 -21.67 -5.00 2.52
N GLU A 36 -22.00 -4.24 3.57
CA GLU A 36 -22.00 -2.78 3.49
C GLU A 36 -20.58 -2.21 3.40
N THR A 37 -20.40 -1.21 2.53
CA THR A 37 -19.16 -0.45 2.42
C THR A 37 -19.03 0.52 3.59
N ILE A 38 -17.94 0.40 4.34
CA ILE A 38 -17.58 1.25 5.48
C ILE A 38 -16.79 2.47 5.00
N TYR A 39 -15.85 2.23 4.09
CA TYR A 39 -14.89 3.24 3.62
C TYR A 39 -14.46 2.92 2.20
N ALA A 40 -14.64 3.83 1.25
CA ALA A 40 -14.07 3.72 -0.08
C ALA A 40 -12.93 4.74 -0.24
N PHE A 41 -11.81 4.33 -0.83
CA PHE A 41 -10.61 5.14 -0.89
C PHE A 41 -9.81 4.93 -2.17
N LYS A 42 -9.04 5.96 -2.49
CA LYS A 42 -7.99 5.93 -3.51
C LYS A 42 -6.64 5.93 -2.77
N PRO A 43 -5.84 4.85 -2.85
CA PRO A 43 -4.61 4.77 -2.07
C PRO A 43 -3.63 5.89 -2.39
N LEU A 44 -3.04 6.46 -1.33
CA LEU A 44 -1.95 7.42 -1.40
C LEU A 44 -0.79 6.89 -2.26
N LEU A 45 -0.36 5.66 -1.99
CA LEU A 45 0.61 4.91 -2.79
C LEU A 45 -0.07 3.72 -3.48
N ALA A 46 0.12 3.59 -4.78
CA ALA A 46 -0.40 2.48 -5.57
C ALA A 46 0.53 2.17 -6.74
N MET A 47 1.05 0.94 -6.79
CA MET A 47 2.01 0.54 -7.81
C MET A 47 2.00 -0.97 -8.07
N PRO A 48 2.33 -1.42 -9.30
CA PRO A 48 2.49 -2.84 -9.57
C PRO A 48 3.72 -3.38 -8.85
N HIS A 49 3.72 -4.69 -8.61
CA HIS A 49 4.89 -5.40 -8.13
C HIS A 49 6.04 -5.28 -9.16
N GLY A 50 7.29 -5.28 -8.69
CA GLY A 50 8.48 -5.05 -9.53
C GLY A 50 8.53 -5.94 -10.78
N ALA A 51 8.27 -7.24 -10.61
CA ALA A 51 8.25 -8.21 -11.72
C ALA A 51 7.12 -7.96 -12.76
N SER A 52 6.01 -7.35 -12.35
CA SER A 52 4.85 -7.09 -13.20
C SER A 52 4.84 -5.67 -13.78
N MET A 53 5.86 -4.86 -13.50
CA MET A 53 5.88 -3.44 -13.86
C MET A 53 5.73 -3.18 -15.37
N ARG A 54 6.14 -4.12 -16.21
CA ARG A 54 6.08 -4.03 -17.68
C ARG A 54 4.83 -4.65 -18.29
N THR A 55 4.10 -5.44 -17.52
CA THR A 55 2.87 -6.13 -17.93
C THR A 55 1.64 -5.59 -17.20
N THR A 56 1.82 -4.56 -16.37
CA THR A 56 0.75 -3.94 -15.60
C THR A 56 0.83 -2.43 -15.72
N CYS A 57 -0.30 -1.79 -16.00
CA CYS A 57 -0.39 -0.33 -16.08
C CYS A 57 0.08 0.29 -14.76
N ASN A 58 1.10 1.14 -14.83
CA ASN A 58 1.73 1.76 -13.66
C ASN A 58 0.85 2.82 -12.98
N TYR A 59 -0.33 3.08 -13.56
CA TYR A 59 -1.32 3.98 -12.98
C TYR A 59 -2.52 3.21 -12.41
N CYS A 60 -3.34 2.58 -13.25
CA CYS A 60 -4.59 1.93 -12.81
C CYS A 60 -4.44 0.46 -12.42
N LEU A 61 -3.23 -0.10 -12.45
CA LEU A 61 -2.92 -1.48 -12.12
C LEU A 61 -3.61 -2.57 -12.97
N VAL A 62 -4.21 -2.20 -14.11
CA VAL A 62 -4.73 -3.19 -15.06
C VAL A 62 -3.57 -4.00 -15.67
N SER A 63 -3.69 -5.33 -15.62
CA SER A 63 -2.74 -6.25 -16.24
C SER A 63 -3.00 -6.37 -17.75
N GLU A 64 -1.95 -6.65 -18.53
CA GLU A 64 -2.01 -6.93 -19.96
C GLU A 64 -2.86 -8.18 -20.24
N ASN A 65 -2.80 -9.19 -19.37
CA ASN A 65 -3.53 -10.45 -19.51
C ASN A 65 -4.38 -10.74 -18.25
N PRO A 66 -5.56 -10.12 -18.09
CA PRO A 66 -6.46 -10.45 -16.98
C PRO A 66 -7.06 -11.85 -17.18
N THR A 67 -7.07 -12.68 -16.13
CA THR A 67 -7.53 -14.08 -16.20
C THR A 67 -9.07 -14.22 -16.12
N ARG A 68 -9.80 -13.19 -15.67
CA ARG A 68 -11.27 -13.13 -15.70
C ARG A 68 -11.78 -11.78 -16.24
N PRO A 69 -12.99 -11.74 -16.84
CA PRO A 69 -13.63 -10.48 -17.21
C PRO A 69 -13.98 -9.69 -15.94
N ALA A 70 -13.67 -8.40 -15.91
CA ALA A 70 -14.13 -7.51 -14.85
C ALA A 70 -15.66 -7.43 -14.89
N ALA A 71 -16.35 -8.15 -14.01
CA ALA A 71 -17.80 -8.36 -14.06
C ALA A 71 -18.65 -7.06 -13.95
N PHE A 72 -18.04 -5.92 -13.64
CA PHE A 72 -18.73 -4.63 -13.46
C PHE A 72 -18.05 -3.44 -14.16
N SER A 73 -17.09 -3.68 -15.06
CA SER A 73 -16.57 -2.60 -15.91
C SER A 73 -17.40 -2.52 -17.18
N ILE A 74 -17.72 -1.31 -17.65
CA ILE A 74 -18.22 -1.08 -19.03
C ILE A 74 -17.23 -1.57 -20.12
N HIS A 75 -16.05 -2.05 -19.73
CA HIS A 75 -15.06 -2.76 -20.55
C HIS A 75 -14.92 -4.22 -20.07
N ALA A 76 -16.04 -4.91 -19.84
CA ALA A 76 -16.12 -6.31 -19.38
C ALA A 76 -15.75 -7.31 -20.47
N PHE A 77 -14.46 -7.40 -20.81
CA PHE A 77 -13.94 -8.55 -21.53
C PHE A 77 -12.60 -8.97 -20.96
N SER A 78 -12.36 -10.29 -20.89
CA SER A 78 -11.03 -10.92 -20.79
C SER A 78 -10.20 -10.66 -22.06
N VAL A 79 -10.16 -9.41 -22.49
CA VAL A 79 -9.46 -8.98 -23.70
C VAL A 79 -8.12 -8.43 -23.24
N ALA A 80 -7.06 -8.97 -23.82
CA ALA A 80 -5.71 -8.51 -23.59
C ALA A 80 -5.65 -6.98 -23.72
N VAL A 81 -5.12 -6.31 -22.70
CA VAL A 81 -5.00 -4.86 -22.66
C VAL A 81 -3.63 -4.48 -23.19
N LYS A 82 -3.57 -3.93 -24.40
CA LYS A 82 -2.32 -3.41 -24.95
C LYS A 82 -1.76 -2.29 -24.08
N LEU A 83 -0.51 -2.44 -23.64
CA LEU A 83 0.20 -1.44 -22.84
C LEU A 83 1.21 -0.66 -23.70
N TYR A 84 1.37 0.61 -23.39
CA TYR A 84 2.24 1.54 -24.09
C TYR A 84 3.36 2.00 -23.13
N PRO A 85 4.65 1.79 -23.47
CA PRO A 85 5.75 2.23 -22.64
C PRO A 85 5.89 3.76 -22.65
N CYS A 86 6.32 4.32 -21.52
CA CYS A 86 6.75 5.71 -21.46
C CYS A 86 7.92 5.92 -22.41
N THR A 87 7.85 6.95 -23.26
CA THR A 87 8.92 7.28 -24.21
C THR A 87 10.18 7.85 -23.55
N GLY A 88 10.11 8.27 -22.29
CA GLY A 88 11.25 8.83 -21.57
C GLY A 88 12.11 7.79 -20.85
N CYS A 89 11.47 6.81 -20.20
CA CYS A 89 12.19 5.76 -19.46
C CYS A 89 12.11 4.38 -20.09
N HIS A 90 11.15 4.11 -20.99
CA HIS A 90 10.87 2.79 -21.55
C HIS A 90 10.62 1.67 -20.52
N ALA A 91 10.38 2.03 -19.26
CA ALA A 91 10.21 1.11 -18.15
C ALA A 91 8.75 1.04 -17.70
N ALA A 92 8.17 2.17 -17.28
CA ALA A 92 6.77 2.25 -16.91
C ALA A 92 5.86 2.14 -18.14
N VAL A 93 4.85 1.28 -18.08
CA VAL A 93 3.85 1.08 -19.14
C VAL A 93 2.45 1.53 -18.71
N TYR A 94 1.59 1.86 -19.67
CA TYR A 94 0.26 2.40 -19.45
C TYR A 94 -0.76 1.83 -20.44
N CYS A 95 -2.00 1.56 -19.97
CA CYS A 95 -3.08 1.13 -20.86
C CYS A 95 -3.61 2.24 -21.78
N SER A 96 -3.35 3.51 -21.43
CA SER A 96 -3.83 4.65 -22.22
C SER A 96 -3.00 5.92 -21.94
N LYS A 97 -3.08 6.88 -22.89
CA LYS A 97 -2.54 8.24 -22.70
C LYS A 97 -3.17 8.94 -21.50
N ILE A 98 -4.41 8.60 -21.12
CA ILE A 98 -5.08 9.16 -19.94
C ILE A 98 -4.36 8.73 -18.66
N CYS A 99 -4.10 7.42 -18.51
CA CYS A 99 -3.35 6.88 -17.37
C CYS A 99 -1.95 7.48 -17.27
N GLN A 100 -1.23 7.58 -18.40
CA GLN A 100 0.09 8.20 -18.42
C GLN A 100 0.05 9.68 -18.00
N LYS A 101 -0.89 10.47 -18.54
CA LYS A 101 -1.05 11.90 -18.20
C LYS A 101 -1.40 12.09 -16.72
N ARG A 102 -2.30 11.28 -16.17
CA ARG A 102 -2.65 11.35 -14.74
C ARG A 102 -1.46 10.97 -13.86
N HIS A 103 -0.72 9.90 -14.19
CA HIS A 103 0.49 9.53 -13.44
C HIS A 103 1.56 10.64 -13.44
N TRP A 104 1.61 11.44 -14.51
CA TRP A 104 2.54 12.55 -14.67
C TRP A 104 2.12 13.84 -13.97
N LYS A 105 0.82 14.10 -13.76
CA LYS A 105 0.33 15.44 -13.34
C LYS A 105 -0.67 15.48 -12.20
N GLU A 106 -1.31 14.37 -11.84
CA GLU A 106 -2.45 14.38 -10.91
C GLU A 106 -2.06 14.76 -9.47
N ARG A 107 -0.86 14.37 -9.03
CA ARG A 107 -0.28 14.77 -7.74
C ARG A 107 0.66 15.95 -7.90
N GLU A 108 0.85 16.69 -6.81
CA GLU A 108 1.85 17.75 -6.72
C GLU A 108 3.23 17.23 -7.13
N GLY A 109 3.94 17.98 -7.97
CA GLY A 109 5.22 17.56 -8.55
C GLY A 109 5.13 16.46 -9.63
N GLY A 110 4.05 15.67 -9.68
CA GLY A 110 3.81 14.61 -10.65
C GLY A 110 4.62 13.34 -10.38
N LEU A 111 4.01 12.30 -9.82
CA LEU A 111 4.74 11.12 -9.35
C LEU A 111 5.66 10.52 -10.43
N HIS A 112 5.14 10.19 -11.62
CA HIS A 112 5.99 9.63 -12.67
C HIS A 112 6.97 10.65 -13.25
N LYS A 113 6.66 11.95 -13.21
CA LYS A 113 7.59 12.99 -13.66
C LYS A 113 8.86 12.95 -12.81
N LEU A 114 8.71 12.79 -11.49
CA LEU A 114 9.82 12.66 -10.55
C LEU A 114 10.49 11.28 -10.66
N GLU A 115 9.72 10.21 -10.84
CA GLU A 115 10.22 8.84 -10.90
C GLU A 115 10.89 8.47 -12.24
N CYS A 116 10.51 9.09 -13.36
CA CYS A 116 10.98 8.71 -14.70
C CYS A 116 12.52 8.65 -14.81
N PRO A 117 13.29 9.63 -14.29
CA PRO A 117 14.77 9.56 -14.28
C PRO A 117 15.36 8.44 -13.41
N VAL A 118 14.62 7.95 -12.40
CA VAL A 118 15.05 6.86 -11.51
C VAL A 118 15.31 5.59 -12.32
N PHE A 119 14.40 5.25 -13.23
CA PHE A 119 14.57 4.06 -14.08
C PHE A 119 15.77 4.17 -15.02
N ASN A 120 16.07 5.37 -15.53
CA ASN A 120 17.25 5.58 -16.36
C ASN A 120 18.54 5.38 -15.54
N ARG A 121 18.57 5.84 -14.28
CA ARG A 121 19.71 5.59 -13.37
C ARG A 121 19.83 4.13 -12.97
N ALA A 122 18.72 3.44 -12.72
CA ALA A 122 18.71 2.00 -12.43
C ALA A 122 19.30 1.21 -13.60
N ARG A 123 18.89 1.53 -14.83
CA ARG A 123 19.45 0.92 -16.04
C ARG A 123 20.94 1.21 -16.18
N ALA A 124 21.35 2.48 -16.04
CA ALA A 124 22.73 2.88 -16.23
C ALA A 124 23.69 2.27 -15.19
N ARG A 125 23.24 2.12 -13.94
CA ARG A 125 24.10 1.66 -12.83
C ARG A 125 24.08 0.16 -12.61
N ALA A 126 22.93 -0.49 -12.83
CA ALA A 126 22.72 -1.89 -12.47
C ALA A 126 22.19 -2.75 -13.63
N GLY A 127 22.02 -2.18 -14.84
CA GLY A 127 21.39 -2.89 -15.96
C GLY A 127 19.91 -3.22 -15.70
N MET A 128 19.31 -2.63 -14.66
CA MET A 128 17.97 -2.96 -14.23
C MET A 128 16.93 -2.06 -14.88
N ASP A 129 15.94 -2.72 -15.47
CA ASP A 129 14.85 -2.10 -16.21
C ASP A 129 13.55 -1.98 -15.37
N TRP A 130 13.66 -2.33 -14.08
CA TRP A 130 12.65 -2.29 -13.03
C TRP A 130 13.35 -2.13 -11.68
N LEU A 131 12.59 -1.90 -10.61
CA LEU A 131 13.11 -1.82 -9.24
C LEU A 131 12.30 -2.75 -8.33
N PRO A 132 12.92 -3.43 -7.34
CA PRO A 132 12.18 -4.16 -6.32
C PRO A 132 11.09 -3.29 -5.68
N THR A 133 9.92 -3.87 -5.40
CA THR A 133 8.73 -3.14 -4.96
C THR A 133 9.02 -2.22 -3.77
N ALA A 134 9.73 -2.73 -2.76
CA ALA A 134 10.18 -1.96 -1.59
C ALA A 134 11.07 -0.77 -1.98
N VAL A 135 12.09 -1.01 -2.80
CA VAL A 135 13.03 0.02 -3.28
C VAL A 135 12.30 1.12 -4.05
N ARG A 136 11.42 0.74 -4.97
CA ARG A 136 10.64 1.66 -5.79
C ARG A 136 9.65 2.48 -4.95
N ALA A 137 8.94 1.83 -4.03
CA ALA A 137 8.01 2.48 -3.11
C ALA A 137 8.71 3.53 -2.24
N THR A 138 9.85 3.17 -1.63
CA THR A 138 10.67 4.10 -0.85
C THR A 138 11.18 5.26 -1.70
N ALA A 139 11.64 5.01 -2.93
CA ALA A 139 12.08 6.05 -3.85
C ALA A 139 10.95 7.02 -4.23
N GLN A 140 9.73 6.52 -4.46
CA GLN A 140 8.56 7.34 -4.73
C GLN A 140 8.26 8.28 -3.56
N VAL A 141 8.24 7.77 -2.32
CA VAL A 141 8.00 8.59 -1.11
C VAL A 141 9.10 9.64 -0.93
N LEU A 142 10.37 9.27 -1.09
CA LEU A 142 11.50 10.20 -0.98
C LEU A 142 11.41 11.34 -2.01
N LEU A 143 11.04 11.03 -3.24
CA LEU A 143 10.86 12.01 -4.29
C LEU A 143 9.69 12.94 -3.97
N THR A 144 8.50 12.41 -3.69
CA THR A 144 7.32 13.26 -3.46
C THR A 144 7.46 14.14 -2.23
N THR A 145 8.02 13.61 -1.13
CA THR A 145 8.26 14.39 0.09
C THR A 145 9.27 15.52 -0.13
N ARG A 146 10.37 15.26 -0.85
CA ARG A 146 11.35 16.32 -1.20
C ARG A 146 10.74 17.45 -2.02
N PHE A 147 9.75 17.13 -2.86
CA PHE A 147 9.06 18.09 -3.72
C PHE A 147 7.74 18.63 -3.12
N GLY A 148 7.53 18.45 -1.81
CA GLY A 148 6.48 19.16 -1.07
C GLY A 148 5.11 18.49 -1.02
N ASP A 149 4.96 17.23 -1.45
CA ASP A 149 3.67 16.53 -1.38
C ASP A 149 3.20 16.39 0.08
N ALA A 150 2.25 17.23 0.48
CA ALA A 150 1.80 17.36 1.86
C ALA A 150 1.21 16.05 2.42
N ALA A 151 0.52 15.26 1.60
CA ALA A 151 -0.07 14.00 2.02
C ALA A 151 1.02 12.95 2.30
N MET A 152 2.04 12.87 1.45
CA MET A 152 3.20 12.00 1.68
C MET A 152 4.02 12.45 2.88
N ILE A 153 4.21 13.76 3.08
CA ILE A 153 4.91 14.32 4.25
C ILE A 153 4.16 13.99 5.54
N SER A 154 2.84 14.15 5.56
CA SER A 154 2.00 13.82 6.71
C SER A 154 2.09 12.32 7.06
N ALA A 155 1.92 11.45 6.06
CA ALA A 155 1.92 10.00 6.27
C ALA A 155 3.29 9.42 6.64
N PHE A 156 4.37 9.88 6.00
CA PHE A 156 5.70 9.28 6.17
C PHE A 156 6.67 10.11 7.02
N GLY A 157 6.31 11.33 7.39
CA GLY A 157 7.06 12.19 8.33
C GLY A 157 6.95 11.71 9.78
N ASN A 158 7.25 12.60 10.74
CA ASN A 158 7.27 12.24 12.18
C ASN A 158 6.14 12.94 12.98
N GLY A 159 5.09 13.38 12.28
CA GLY A 159 3.95 14.06 12.90
C GLY A 159 2.97 13.10 13.58
N PRO A 160 1.94 13.62 14.27
CA PRO A 160 0.93 12.82 14.96
C PRO A 160 0.12 11.91 14.02
N ASP A 161 -0.03 12.31 12.75
CA ASP A 161 -0.74 11.54 11.73
C ASP A 161 0.14 10.50 11.03
N SER A 162 1.45 10.49 11.31
CA SER A 162 2.40 9.61 10.62
C SER A 162 2.12 8.13 10.86
N LEU A 163 2.46 7.32 9.86
CA LEU A 163 2.34 5.87 9.92
C LEU A 163 3.31 5.28 10.95
N GLU A 164 2.86 4.24 11.67
CA GLU A 164 3.72 3.47 12.55
C GLU A 164 4.70 2.65 11.72
N GLY A 165 5.99 2.71 12.06
CA GLY A 165 7.06 2.01 11.36
C GLY A 165 7.63 0.84 12.13
N HIS A 166 7.47 0.79 13.45
CA HIS A 166 8.12 -0.17 14.35
C HIS A 166 9.64 -0.26 14.12
N GLU A 167 10.29 0.86 13.80
CA GLU A 167 11.71 0.89 13.42
C GLU A 167 12.61 0.27 14.49
N GLU A 168 12.37 0.60 15.76
CA GLU A 168 13.13 0.05 16.88
C GLU A 168 12.96 -1.46 17.04
N GLU A 169 11.82 -2.02 16.65
CA GLU A 169 11.59 -3.46 16.66
C GLU A 169 12.30 -4.14 15.48
N PHE A 170 12.27 -3.55 14.29
CA PHE A 170 13.05 -4.03 13.15
C PHE A 170 14.56 -4.02 13.43
N LYS A 171 15.07 -3.01 14.15
CA LYS A 171 16.49 -2.92 14.55
C LYS A 171 16.95 -4.06 15.47
N LYS A 172 16.05 -4.68 16.24
CA LYS A 172 16.39 -5.82 17.12
C LYS A 172 16.77 -7.06 16.32
N ASP A 173 16.15 -7.28 15.16
CA ASP A 173 16.55 -8.34 14.22
C ASP A 173 17.66 -7.81 13.29
N LYS A 174 18.91 -8.11 13.65
CA LYS A 174 20.09 -7.59 12.94
C LYS A 174 20.14 -7.98 11.47
N GLU A 175 19.64 -9.16 11.09
CA GLU A 175 19.66 -9.62 9.70
C GLU A 175 18.53 -8.97 8.89
N ALA A 176 17.32 -8.89 9.44
CA ALA A 176 16.23 -8.16 8.81
C ALA A 176 16.58 -6.66 8.64
N TRP A 177 17.26 -6.07 9.63
CA TRP A 177 17.69 -4.67 9.57
C TRP A 177 18.75 -4.43 8.49
N LYS A 178 19.65 -5.38 8.23
CA LYS A 178 20.61 -5.29 7.12
C LYS A 178 19.89 -5.28 5.77
N ASP A 179 18.89 -6.13 5.58
CA ASP A 179 18.06 -6.16 4.36
C ASP A 179 17.33 -4.82 4.15
N ILE A 180 16.70 -4.28 5.20
CA ILE A 180 16.03 -2.97 5.16
C ILE A 180 17.01 -1.86 4.75
N LYS A 181 18.21 -1.83 5.36
CA LYS A 181 19.23 -0.82 5.02
C LYS A 181 19.70 -0.96 3.57
N LEU A 182 19.92 -2.18 3.07
CA LEU A 182 20.31 -2.41 1.69
C LEU A 182 19.24 -1.89 0.70
N GLN A 183 17.96 -2.15 0.97
CA GLN A 183 16.86 -1.67 0.14
C GLN A 183 16.72 -0.14 0.20
N ALA A 184 16.88 0.45 1.39
CA ALA A 184 16.87 1.90 1.59
C ALA A 184 18.02 2.61 0.84
N MET A 185 19.23 2.05 0.90
CA MET A 185 20.38 2.52 0.12
C MET A 185 20.11 2.42 -1.39
N GLY A 186 19.52 1.32 -1.86
CA GLY A 186 19.11 1.16 -3.25
C GLY A 186 18.12 2.24 -3.68
N ALA A 187 17.13 2.56 -2.84
CA ALA A 187 16.14 3.59 -3.14
C ALA A 187 16.81 4.97 -3.30
N MET A 188 17.66 5.34 -2.35
CA MET A 188 18.44 6.58 -2.43
C MET A 188 19.32 6.64 -3.66
N ALA A 189 20.01 5.54 -3.98
CA ALA A 189 20.95 5.51 -5.09
C ALA A 189 20.30 5.87 -6.43
N TYR A 190 19.03 5.54 -6.62
CA TYR A 190 18.31 5.82 -7.85
C TYR A 190 17.47 7.11 -7.80
N THR A 191 17.29 7.76 -6.64
CA THR A 191 16.59 9.06 -6.56
C THR A 191 17.41 10.21 -7.15
N GLY A 192 18.75 10.05 -7.22
CA GLY A 192 19.66 11.11 -7.66
C GLY A 192 19.92 12.16 -6.58
N PHE A 193 19.63 11.85 -5.32
CA PHE A 193 19.99 12.70 -4.18
C PHE A 193 21.50 12.52 -3.88
N GLY A 194 22.19 13.64 -3.65
CA GLY A 194 23.65 13.74 -3.77
C GLY A 194 24.49 13.28 -2.58
N ASP A 195 23.89 12.91 -1.44
CA ASP A 195 24.61 12.44 -0.25
C ASP A 195 24.13 11.03 0.13
N PHE A 196 24.99 10.03 -0.07
CA PHE A 196 24.61 8.61 -0.09
C PHE A 196 24.59 7.91 1.29
N ASP A 197 25.40 8.34 2.26
CA ASP A 197 25.62 7.51 3.46
C ASP A 197 24.74 7.87 4.67
N GLU A 198 24.57 9.16 4.99
CA GLU A 198 23.79 9.59 6.17
C GLU A 198 22.28 9.60 5.89
N TRP A 199 21.88 10.09 4.72
CA TRP A 199 20.46 10.23 4.34
C TRP A 199 19.79 8.86 4.08
N ALA A 200 20.53 7.89 3.53
CA ALA A 200 19.98 6.56 3.24
C ALA A 200 19.63 5.75 4.48
N GLY A 201 20.46 5.80 5.52
CA GLY A 201 20.19 5.15 6.78
C GLY A 201 19.08 5.83 7.57
N GLU A 202 19.12 7.16 7.67
CA GLU A 202 18.28 7.90 8.63
C GLU A 202 16.92 8.35 8.10
N LYS A 203 16.71 8.40 6.78
CA LYS A 203 15.40 8.79 6.21
C LYS A 203 14.75 7.69 5.40
N ALA A 204 15.52 6.97 4.58
CA ALA A 204 14.94 5.96 3.69
C ALA A 204 14.57 4.66 4.44
N ALA A 205 15.36 4.23 5.44
CA ALA A 205 15.02 3.04 6.23
C ALA A 205 13.74 3.22 7.08
N PRO A 206 13.52 4.34 7.79
CA PRO A 206 12.25 4.59 8.49
C PRO A 206 11.04 4.59 7.54
N ILE A 207 11.17 5.18 6.35
CA ILE A 207 10.13 5.15 5.30
C ILE A 207 9.82 3.71 4.91
N LEU A 208 10.86 2.89 4.66
CA LEU A 208 10.67 1.50 4.28
C LEU A 208 10.01 0.68 5.41
N CYS A 209 10.34 0.94 6.67
CA CYS A 209 9.68 0.31 7.81
C CYS A 209 8.18 0.64 7.80
N LYS A 210 7.80 1.92 7.60
CA LYS A 210 6.39 2.33 7.45
C LYS A 210 5.71 1.64 6.27
N ILE A 211 6.38 1.51 5.12
CA ILE A 211 5.83 0.79 3.96
C ILE A 211 5.59 -0.68 4.29
N LYS A 212 6.55 -1.35 4.96
CA LYS A 212 6.44 -2.76 5.33
C LYS A 212 5.33 -3.02 6.34
N THR A 213 5.12 -2.11 7.29
CA THR A 213 4.09 -2.24 8.33
C THR A 213 2.69 -1.94 7.80
N ASN A 214 2.54 -0.99 6.87
CA ASN A 214 1.24 -0.44 6.49
C ASN A 214 0.82 -0.77 5.05
N GLY A 215 1.69 -1.42 4.28
CA GLY A 215 1.46 -1.76 2.89
C GLY A 215 0.52 -2.96 2.73
N PHE A 216 -0.55 -2.78 1.97
CA PHE A 216 -1.39 -3.87 1.47
C PHE A 216 -0.73 -4.46 0.23
N LEU A 217 -0.11 -5.64 0.40
CA LEU A 217 0.34 -6.44 -0.73
C LEU A 217 -0.86 -7.15 -1.33
N VAL A 218 -1.16 -6.83 -2.58
CA VAL A 218 -2.29 -7.40 -3.29
C VAL A 218 -1.78 -8.37 -4.32
N GLU A 219 -2.25 -9.61 -4.23
CA GLU A 219 -2.13 -10.62 -5.27
C GLU A 219 -3.53 -11.13 -5.55
N ASN A 220 -4.03 -10.86 -6.75
CA ASN A 220 -5.35 -11.29 -7.19
C ASN A 220 -5.19 -12.05 -8.50
N GLU A 221 -5.23 -13.38 -8.39
CA GLU A 221 -5.10 -14.28 -9.53
C GLU A 221 -6.19 -14.01 -10.58
N ALA A 222 -7.42 -13.70 -10.15
CA ALA A 222 -8.56 -13.47 -11.03
C ALA A 222 -8.45 -12.19 -11.88
N THR A 223 -7.77 -11.16 -11.37
CA THR A 223 -7.54 -9.91 -12.11
C THR A 223 -6.12 -9.82 -12.69
N GLY A 224 -5.23 -10.76 -12.31
CA GLY A 224 -3.80 -10.68 -12.58
C GLY A 224 -3.13 -9.49 -11.88
N MET A 225 -3.80 -8.87 -10.91
CA MET A 225 -3.29 -7.70 -10.19
C MET A 225 -2.29 -8.16 -9.13
N ALA A 226 -1.06 -7.72 -9.26
CA ALA A 226 -0.01 -7.87 -8.25
C ALA A 226 0.59 -6.50 -7.94
N GLY A 227 0.55 -6.05 -6.69
CA GLY A 227 0.98 -4.70 -6.35
C GLY A 227 1.04 -4.36 -4.87
N LEU A 228 1.52 -3.14 -4.62
CA LEU A 228 1.51 -2.50 -3.31
C LEU A 228 0.51 -1.36 -3.33
N LEU A 229 -0.41 -1.38 -2.38
CA LEU A 229 -1.32 -0.28 -2.07
C LEU A 229 -1.06 0.19 -0.64
N LEU A 230 -1.08 1.49 -0.39
CA LEU A 230 -0.98 2.04 0.95
C LEU A 230 -1.90 3.26 1.04
N GLU A 231 -2.83 3.20 1.98
CA GLU A 231 -3.70 4.31 2.36
C GLU A 231 -3.60 4.52 3.87
N PRO A 232 -3.11 5.70 4.34
CA PRO A 232 -2.88 5.92 5.77
C PRO A 232 -4.11 5.71 6.64
N THR A 233 -5.29 6.10 6.17
CA THR A 233 -6.53 5.90 6.95
C THR A 233 -6.91 4.43 7.06
N ALA A 234 -6.81 3.65 5.98
CA ALA A 234 -7.08 2.22 6.02
C ALA A 234 -6.01 1.45 6.82
N ALA A 235 -4.78 1.94 6.86
CA ALA A 235 -3.69 1.35 7.64
C ALA A 235 -3.90 1.47 9.17
N MET A 236 -4.80 2.34 9.64
CA MET A 236 -5.19 2.42 11.06
C MET A 236 -6.20 1.34 11.49
N ILE A 237 -6.66 0.49 10.57
CA ILE A 237 -7.59 -0.60 10.91
C ILE A 237 -6.79 -1.73 11.54
N ASN A 238 -7.06 -2.02 12.82
CA ASN A 238 -6.34 -3.02 13.58
C ASN A 238 -6.62 -4.45 13.14
N HIS A 239 -5.75 -5.34 13.58
CA HIS A 239 -5.84 -6.76 13.31
C HIS A 239 -6.84 -7.49 14.23
N SER A 240 -7.61 -8.40 13.64
CA SER A 240 -8.19 -9.55 14.34
C SER A 240 -8.02 -10.83 13.51
N CYS A 241 -7.77 -11.96 14.18
CA CYS A 241 -7.82 -13.29 13.52
C CYS A 241 -9.28 -13.74 13.27
N GLU A 242 -10.25 -13.02 13.83
CA GLU A 242 -11.69 -13.12 13.54
C GLU A 242 -12.18 -11.70 13.23
N PRO A 243 -11.91 -11.20 12.01
CA PRO A 243 -12.21 -9.83 11.65
C PRO A 243 -13.70 -9.64 11.36
N ASN A 244 -14.18 -8.41 11.56
CA ASN A 244 -15.54 -8.01 11.20
C ASN A 244 -15.61 -7.24 9.87
N ALA A 245 -14.46 -6.89 9.28
CA ALA A 245 -14.36 -6.27 7.96
C ALA A 245 -13.25 -6.89 7.09
N CYS A 246 -13.27 -6.59 5.80
CA CYS A 246 -12.20 -6.92 4.85
C CYS A 246 -11.89 -5.75 3.91
N VAL A 247 -10.68 -5.74 3.35
CA VAL A 247 -10.31 -4.81 2.27
C VAL A 247 -10.61 -5.47 0.93
N MET A 248 -11.42 -4.79 0.13
CA MET A 248 -11.82 -5.16 -1.22
C MET A 248 -11.11 -4.24 -2.21
N PHE A 249 -10.55 -4.81 -3.26
CA PHE A 249 -9.87 -4.05 -4.31
C PHE A 249 -10.74 -4.02 -5.56
N ASP A 250 -10.95 -2.83 -6.13
CA ASP A 250 -11.71 -2.71 -7.36
C ASP A 250 -10.95 -3.35 -8.54
N PHE A 251 -11.72 -3.83 -9.53
CA PHE A 251 -11.19 -4.41 -10.77
C PHE A 251 -10.28 -3.43 -11.55
N CYS A 252 -10.48 -2.13 -11.37
CA CYS A 252 -9.52 -1.09 -11.74
C CYS A 252 -8.75 -0.70 -10.47
N GLY A 253 -7.58 -1.31 -10.28
CA GLY A 253 -6.79 -1.36 -9.03
C GLY A 253 -6.21 -0.04 -8.49
N ARG A 254 -6.88 1.09 -8.71
CA ARG A 254 -6.58 2.38 -8.08
C ARG A 254 -7.62 2.78 -7.02
N TYR A 255 -8.69 2.00 -6.86
CA TYR A 255 -9.67 2.17 -5.81
C TYR A 255 -9.76 0.90 -4.97
N ALA A 256 -10.02 1.08 -3.70
CA ALA A 256 -10.25 0.01 -2.75
C ALA A 256 -11.32 0.45 -1.77
N SER A 257 -11.92 -0.51 -1.09
CA SER A 257 -12.93 -0.26 -0.08
C SER A 257 -12.79 -1.22 1.08
N VAL A 258 -13.20 -0.78 2.26
CA VAL A 258 -13.40 -1.62 3.44
C VAL A 258 -14.87 -1.97 3.50
N ALA A 259 -15.20 -3.26 3.54
CA ALA A 259 -16.56 -3.74 3.64
C ALA A 259 -16.73 -4.59 4.90
N ALA A 260 -17.90 -4.48 5.53
CA ALA A 260 -18.26 -5.34 6.65
C ALA A 260 -18.47 -6.78 6.16
N ILE A 261 -17.94 -7.76 6.89
CA ILE A 261 -18.18 -9.20 6.64
C ILE A 261 -18.98 -9.86 7.76
N GLN A 262 -19.19 -9.12 8.85
CA GLN A 262 -20.05 -9.44 9.98
C GLN A 262 -20.85 -8.19 10.38
N PRO A 263 -21.94 -8.31 11.15
CA PRO A 263 -22.60 -7.15 11.73
C PRO A 263 -21.62 -6.37 12.62
N ILE A 264 -21.52 -5.06 12.44
CA ILE A 264 -20.70 -4.15 13.25
C ILE A 264 -21.63 -3.16 13.92
N LYS A 265 -21.55 -3.01 15.25
CA LYS A 265 -22.36 -2.04 15.99
C LYS A 265 -21.71 -0.66 15.99
N GLU A 266 -22.52 0.38 16.18
CA GLU A 266 -21.98 1.71 16.45
C GLU A 266 -21.03 1.68 17.67
N GLY A 267 -19.87 2.33 17.53
CA GLY A 267 -18.81 2.37 18.54
C GLY A 267 -17.90 1.14 18.56
N GLU A 268 -18.25 0.06 17.85
CA GLU A 268 -17.42 -1.12 17.74
C GLU A 268 -16.15 -0.85 16.91
N GLU A 269 -15.06 -1.52 17.24
CA GLU A 269 -13.82 -1.45 16.48
C GLU A 269 -13.96 -2.17 15.15
N ILE A 270 -13.54 -1.51 14.07
CA ILE A 270 -13.44 -2.13 12.75
C ILE A 270 -12.08 -2.84 12.70
N THR A 271 -12.08 -4.12 12.37
CA THR A 271 -10.86 -4.94 12.29
C THR A 271 -10.79 -5.72 10.99
N ILE A 272 -9.57 -5.92 10.49
CA ILE A 272 -9.27 -6.75 9.32
C ILE A 272 -8.25 -7.83 9.69
N SER A 273 -8.07 -8.84 8.83
CA SER A 273 -6.94 -9.76 8.98
C SER A 273 -5.73 -9.26 8.22
N TYR A 274 -4.57 -9.28 8.87
CA TYR A 274 -3.27 -8.92 8.26
C TYR A 274 -2.56 -10.13 7.67
N ILE A 275 -3.03 -11.32 8.04
CA ILE A 275 -2.41 -12.61 7.77
C ILE A 275 -3.50 -13.59 7.37
N ASP A 276 -3.09 -14.77 6.90
CA ASP A 276 -3.99 -15.89 6.74
C ASP A 276 -4.51 -16.37 8.12
N SER A 277 -5.78 -16.07 8.38
CA SER A 277 -6.46 -16.42 9.63
C SER A 277 -6.80 -17.91 9.73
N THR A 278 -6.65 -18.69 8.65
CA THR A 278 -6.89 -20.14 8.63
C THR A 278 -5.74 -20.95 9.24
N LEU A 279 -4.55 -20.34 9.35
CA LEU A 279 -3.37 -20.97 9.94
C LEU A 279 -3.54 -21.25 11.45
N PRO A 280 -2.81 -22.22 12.04
CA PRO A 280 -2.79 -22.48 13.48
C PRO A 280 -2.35 -21.27 14.31
N LYS A 281 -2.76 -21.20 15.60
CA LYS A 281 -2.50 -20.05 16.49
C LYS A 281 -1.02 -19.67 16.54
N GLU A 282 -0.14 -20.66 16.67
CA GLU A 282 1.30 -20.48 16.79
C GLU A 282 1.88 -19.84 15.51
N ALA A 283 1.42 -20.29 14.34
CA ALA A 283 1.84 -19.73 13.06
C ALA A 283 1.35 -18.29 12.87
N ARG A 284 0.09 -18.02 13.25
CA ARG A 284 -0.48 -16.66 13.24
C ARG A 284 0.29 -15.70 14.14
N GLN A 285 0.53 -16.08 15.40
CA GLN A 285 1.30 -15.27 16.35
C GLN A 285 2.73 -15.03 15.87
N LYS A 286 3.38 -16.06 15.32
CA LYS A 286 4.73 -15.91 14.75
C LYS A 286 4.77 -14.93 13.59
N ALA A 287 3.79 -14.98 12.67
CA ALA A 287 3.68 -14.05 11.55
C ALA A 287 3.44 -12.60 12.03
N LEU A 288 2.50 -12.41 12.96
CA LEU A 288 2.18 -11.09 13.52
C LEU A 288 3.36 -10.49 14.28
N LYS A 289 4.02 -11.27 15.13
CA LYS A 289 5.21 -10.82 15.88
C LYS A 289 6.38 -10.47 14.97
N LYS A 290 6.56 -11.22 13.87
CA LYS A 290 7.67 -10.99 12.93
C LYS A 290 7.49 -9.71 12.11
N GLN A 291 6.28 -9.44 11.63
CA GLN A 291 6.03 -8.35 10.67
C GLN A 291 5.45 -7.09 11.31
N TYR A 292 4.61 -7.25 12.33
CA TYR A 292 3.83 -6.17 12.96
C TYR A 292 4.19 -5.98 14.44
N HIS A 293 5.09 -6.80 14.98
CA HIS A 293 5.69 -6.61 16.30
C HIS A 293 4.71 -6.55 17.49
N PHE A 294 3.57 -7.24 17.39
CA PHE A 294 2.61 -7.38 18.48
C PHE A 294 2.14 -8.83 18.68
N GLU A 295 1.55 -9.10 19.85
CA GLU A 295 0.89 -10.38 20.16
C GLU A 295 -0.62 -10.20 20.09
N CYS A 296 -1.31 -11.05 19.33
CA CYS A 296 -2.75 -10.92 19.13
C CYS A 296 -3.55 -11.54 20.27
N THR A 297 -4.47 -10.77 20.85
CA THR A 297 -5.33 -11.20 21.97
C THR A 297 -6.82 -11.31 21.58
N CYS A 298 -7.13 -11.32 20.28
CA CYS A 298 -8.52 -11.43 19.78
C CYS A 298 -9.22 -12.73 20.27
N PRO A 299 -10.57 -12.83 20.20
CA PRO A 299 -11.34 -13.98 20.68
C PRO A 299 -10.80 -15.34 20.19
N LYS A 300 -10.49 -15.43 18.89
CA LYS A 300 -9.88 -16.63 18.28
C LYS A 300 -8.51 -17.02 18.87
N CYS A 301 -7.72 -16.05 19.32
CA CYS A 301 -6.40 -16.30 19.93
C CYS A 301 -6.48 -16.53 21.44
N SER A 302 -7.44 -15.92 22.13
CA SER A 302 -7.71 -16.14 23.56
C SER A 302 -8.52 -17.41 23.83
N GLY A 303 -9.10 -18.02 22.79
CA GLY A 303 -9.96 -19.20 22.94
C GLY A 303 -11.36 -18.87 23.44
N ILE A 304 -11.72 -17.59 23.44
CA ILE A 304 -13.05 -17.11 23.75
C ILE A 304 -13.88 -17.25 22.46
N ARG A 305 -14.92 -18.08 22.51
CA ARG A 305 -15.96 -18.15 21.47
C ARG A 305 -17.20 -17.42 21.95
#